data_AF-A0A645H7F3-F1
#
_entry.id   AF-A0A645H7F3-F1
#
_cell.length_a   1.000
_cell.length_b   1.000
_cell.length_c   1.000
_cell.angle_alpha   90.00
_cell.angle_beta   90.00
_cell.angle_gamma   90.00
#
_symmetry.space_group_name_H-M   'P 1'
#
loop_
_entity.id
_entity.type
_entity.pdbx_description
1 polymer ?
#
loop_
_entity_poly.entity_id
_entity_poly.type
_entity_poly.pdbx_seq_one_letter_code
_entity_poly.pdbx_strand_id
1 'polypeptide(L)'
;MIKACGYVSEKELEKAIGQADFLISIGNEISEMIPSKIFMYMATGKPIVHFYSQSNDVCISYFKKYPAALLLNQHEKVELNAIRLLEFLRSQRGKRIPYELIEKTFHENTPQYSIEHIIKAIEINK
;
A
#
# COMPACT_ATOMS: atom_id res chain seq x y z
N MET A 1 -17.94 -2.50 15.33
CA MET A 1 -18.87 -3.05 14.32
C MET A 1 -18.07 -3.37 13.07
N ILE A 2 -18.17 -4.58 12.54
CA ILE A 2 -17.55 -4.97 11.26
C ILE A 2 -18.64 -4.89 10.19
N LYS A 3 -18.35 -4.28 9.05
CA LYS A 3 -19.26 -4.17 7.90
C LYS A 3 -18.63 -4.81 6.67
N ALA A 4 -19.26 -5.83 6.12
CA ALA A 4 -18.93 -6.37 4.81
C ALA A 4 -19.75 -5.66 3.73
N CYS A 5 -19.10 -5.02 2.77
CA CYS A 5 -19.77 -4.21 1.73
C CYS A 5 -20.04 -4.96 0.43
N GLY A 6 -19.49 -6.18 0.24
CA GLY A 6 -19.59 -6.91 -1.02
C GLY A 6 -18.85 -6.24 -2.17
N TYR A 7 -19.27 -6.52 -3.41
CA TYR A 7 -18.83 -5.78 -4.59
C TYR A 7 -19.51 -4.41 -4.61
N VAL A 8 -18.72 -3.37 -4.79
CA VAL A 8 -19.18 -1.98 -4.85
C VAL A 8 -18.68 -1.32 -6.13
N SER A 9 -19.34 -0.25 -6.55
CA SER A 9 -18.85 0.56 -7.67
C SER A 9 -17.53 1.26 -7.32
N GLU A 10 -16.77 1.65 -8.35
CA GLU A 10 -15.54 2.41 -8.18
C GLU A 10 -15.76 3.70 -7.37
N LYS A 11 -16.83 4.44 -7.67
CA LYS A 11 -17.20 5.66 -6.94
C LYS A 11 -17.48 5.42 -5.45
N GLU A 12 -18.11 4.29 -5.11
CA GLU A 12 -18.34 3.91 -3.72
C GLU A 12 -17.04 3.52 -3.02
N LEU A 13 -16.17 2.80 -3.72
CA LEU A 13 -14.84 2.43 -3.23
C LEU A 13 -13.98 3.67 -2.95
N GLU A 14 -13.91 4.61 -3.89
CA GLU A 14 -13.18 5.88 -3.75
C GLU A 14 -13.70 6.68 -2.56
N LYS A 15 -15.03 6.78 -2.40
CA LYS A 15 -15.64 7.47 -1.26
C LYS A 15 -15.25 6.79 0.06
N ALA A 16 -15.32 5.45 0.12
CA ALA A 16 -14.96 4.69 1.31
C ALA A 16 -13.49 4.86 1.67
N ILE A 17 -12.59 4.75 0.68
CA ILE A 17 -11.15 4.98 0.85
C ILE A 17 -10.91 6.42 1.31
N GLY A 18 -11.53 7.41 0.67
CA GLY A 18 -11.41 8.83 1.02
C GLY A 18 -11.79 9.12 2.47
N GLN A 19 -12.83 8.46 2.98
CA GLN A 19 -13.32 8.59 4.36
C GLN A 19 -12.53 7.77 5.39
N ALA A 20 -11.76 6.76 4.97
CA ALA A 20 -11.02 5.90 5.89
C ALA A 20 -9.83 6.63 6.53
N ASP A 21 -9.64 6.46 7.83
CA ASP A 21 -8.43 6.93 8.54
C ASP A 21 -7.19 6.10 8.18
N PHE A 22 -7.39 4.80 7.94
CA PHE A 22 -6.35 3.80 7.72
C PHE A 22 -6.78 2.82 6.64
N LEU A 23 -5.82 2.27 5.91
CA LEU A 23 -6.03 1.19 4.95
C LEU A 23 -5.36 -0.09 5.46
N ILE A 24 -5.98 -1.24 5.19
CA ILE A 24 -5.46 -2.55 5.60
C ILE A 24 -5.10 -3.34 4.35
N SER A 25 -3.86 -3.83 4.30
CA SER A 25 -3.39 -4.78 3.30
C SER A 25 -3.09 -6.12 3.98
N ILE A 26 -3.59 -7.21 3.41
CA ILE A 26 -3.26 -8.57 3.86
C ILE A 26 -2.44 -9.21 2.75
N GLY A 27 -1.24 -9.65 3.11
CA GLY A 27 -0.30 -10.35 2.25
C GLY A 27 -0.82 -11.72 1.84
N ASN A 28 -0.35 -12.20 0.70
CA ASN A 28 -0.67 -13.52 0.19
C ASN A 28 0.42 -14.50 0.60
N GLU A 29 0.07 -15.76 0.87
CA GLU A 29 1.06 -16.78 1.26
C GLU A 29 2.02 -17.16 0.13
N ILE A 30 1.53 -17.15 -1.12
CA ILE A 30 2.29 -17.50 -2.31
C ILE A 30 2.01 -16.43 -3.37
N SER A 31 2.87 -15.42 -3.46
CA SER A 31 2.79 -14.46 -4.55
C SER A 31 4.15 -13.82 -4.82
N GLU A 32 4.76 -14.21 -5.94
CA GLU A 32 5.90 -13.49 -6.52
C GLU A 32 5.42 -12.24 -7.30
N MET A 33 4.11 -12.10 -7.49
CA MET A 33 3.51 -10.98 -8.20
C MET A 33 3.16 -9.85 -7.24
N ILE A 34 3.61 -8.65 -7.58
CA ILE A 34 3.29 -7.45 -6.82
C ILE A 34 1.81 -7.05 -7.09
N PRO A 35 0.94 -7.00 -6.06
CA PRO A 35 -0.46 -6.63 -6.27
C PRO A 35 -0.61 -5.14 -6.58
N SER A 36 -1.29 -4.78 -7.66
CA SER A 36 -1.53 -3.37 -8.04
C SER A 36 -2.20 -2.53 -6.95
N LYS A 37 -3.03 -3.16 -6.10
CA LYS A 37 -3.72 -2.51 -4.98
C LYS A 37 -2.79 -1.80 -3.99
N ILE A 38 -1.53 -2.25 -3.84
CA ILE A 38 -0.61 -1.61 -2.89
C ILE A 38 -0.23 -0.20 -3.36
N PHE A 39 0.00 -0.01 -4.66
CA PHE A 39 0.32 1.29 -5.24
C PHE A 39 -0.89 2.21 -5.20
N MET A 40 -2.09 1.68 -5.46
CA MET A 40 -3.34 2.42 -5.31
C MET A 40 -3.48 2.93 -3.87
N TYR A 41 -3.22 2.10 -2.85
CA TYR A 41 -3.29 2.53 -1.46
C TYR A 41 -2.22 3.58 -1.13
N MET A 42 -0.97 3.38 -1.54
CA MET A 42 0.11 4.34 -1.30
C MET A 42 -0.17 5.69 -1.98
N ALA A 43 -0.73 5.70 -3.19
CA ALA A 43 -1.13 6.92 -3.90
C ALA A 43 -2.18 7.76 -3.15
N THR A 44 -2.97 7.15 -2.26
CA THR A 44 -3.89 7.92 -1.39
C THR A 44 -3.16 8.77 -0.36
N GLY A 45 -1.90 8.46 -0.05
CA GLY A 45 -1.13 9.05 1.04
C GLY A 45 -1.62 8.67 2.44
N LYS A 46 -2.58 7.76 2.57
CA LYS A 46 -3.11 7.34 3.87
C LYS A 46 -2.16 6.37 4.58
N PRO A 47 -2.18 6.31 5.92
CA PRO A 47 -1.44 5.30 6.65
C PRO A 47 -1.97 3.89 6.35
N ILE A 48 -1.07 2.92 6.22
CA ILE A 48 -1.36 1.55 5.81
C ILE A 48 -0.87 0.57 6.89
N VAL A 49 -1.71 -0.38 7.27
CA VAL A 49 -1.31 -1.55 8.07
C VAL A 49 -1.25 -2.75 7.14
N HIS A 50 -0.07 -3.37 7.03
CA HIS A 50 0.13 -4.56 6.24
C HIS A 50 0.42 -5.77 7.13
N PHE A 51 -0.45 -6.78 7.04
CA PHE A 51 -0.27 -8.07 7.70
C PHE A 51 0.38 -9.05 6.73
N TYR A 52 1.48 -9.67 7.13
CA TYR A 52 2.19 -10.67 6.33
C TYR A 52 2.47 -11.92 7.15
N SER A 53 2.46 -13.10 6.53
CA SER A 53 2.85 -14.36 7.15
C SER A 53 4.26 -14.78 6.73
N GLN A 54 4.62 -14.56 5.47
CA GLN A 54 5.92 -14.95 4.92
C GLN A 54 6.91 -13.78 4.89
N SER A 55 8.16 -14.04 5.25
CA SER A 55 9.23 -13.03 5.22
C SER A 55 9.64 -12.61 3.80
N ASN A 56 9.31 -13.42 2.80
CA ASN A 56 9.56 -13.16 1.38
C ASN A 56 8.38 -12.50 0.66
N ASP A 57 7.35 -12.03 1.37
CA ASP A 57 6.25 -11.28 0.76
C ASP A 57 6.79 -10.06 -0.01
N VAL A 58 6.59 -10.07 -1.33
CA VAL A 58 7.10 -9.05 -2.26
C VAL A 58 6.63 -7.64 -1.89
N CYS A 59 5.47 -7.51 -1.23
CA CYS A 59 4.91 -6.24 -0.80
C CYS A 59 5.75 -5.57 0.30
N ILE A 60 6.46 -6.34 1.13
CA ILE A 60 7.28 -5.83 2.24
C ILE A 60 8.31 -4.82 1.72
N SER A 61 8.93 -5.11 0.57
CA SER A 61 9.96 -4.26 -0.02
C SER A 61 9.43 -2.87 -0.40
N TYR A 62 8.17 -2.78 -0.82
CA TYR A 62 7.50 -1.52 -1.16
C TYR A 62 7.01 -0.79 0.08
N PHE A 63 6.39 -1.49 1.02
CA PHE A 63 5.91 -0.86 2.25
C PHE A 63 7.05 -0.32 3.13
N LYS A 64 8.24 -0.94 3.11
CA LYS A 64 9.43 -0.38 3.77
C LYS A 64 9.87 0.98 3.20
N LYS A 65 9.56 1.26 1.93
CA LYS A 65 9.84 2.56 1.29
C LYS A 65 8.74 3.58 1.59
N TYR A 66 7.55 3.15 1.99
CA TYR A 66 6.42 4.03 2.28
C TYR A 66 6.46 4.58 3.71
N PRO A 67 6.52 5.90 3.93
CA PRO A 67 6.75 6.48 5.26
C PRO A 67 5.66 6.20 6.31
N ALA A 68 4.44 5.88 5.88
CA ALA A 68 3.30 5.64 6.76
C ALA A 68 2.77 4.20 6.65
N ALA A 69 3.67 3.21 6.61
CA ALA A 69 3.32 1.79 6.70
C ALA A 69 3.67 1.18 8.07
N LEU A 70 2.78 0.35 8.61
CA LEU A 70 3.07 -0.59 9.69
C LEU A 70 3.07 -2.01 9.14
N LEU A 71 4.16 -2.75 9.37
CA LEU A 71 4.31 -4.15 9.00
C LEU A 71 4.10 -5.05 10.21
N LEU A 72 3.08 -5.91 10.18
CA LEU A 72 2.77 -6.85 11.26
C LEU A 72 2.91 -8.30 10.78
N ASN A 73 3.80 -9.05 11.42
CA ASN A 73 3.96 -10.47 11.12
C ASN A 73 2.87 -11.28 11.84
N GLN A 74 2.09 -12.06 11.10
CA GLN A 74 1.01 -12.87 11.64
C GLN A 74 1.49 -14.00 12.58
N HIS A 75 2.77 -14.38 12.51
CA HIS A 75 3.37 -15.36 13.40
C HIS A 75 3.94 -14.75 14.70
N GLU A 76 3.97 -13.41 14.81
CA GLU A 76 4.31 -12.74 16.08
C GLU A 76 3.16 -12.84 17.08
N LYS A 77 3.48 -12.68 18.38
CA LYS A 77 2.48 -12.69 19.44
C LYS A 77 1.42 -11.61 19.19
N VAL A 78 0.16 -12.01 19.31
CA VAL A 78 -1.00 -11.12 19.07
C VAL A 78 -0.93 -9.88 19.95
N GLU A 79 -0.51 -10.02 21.21
CA GLU A 79 -0.38 -8.91 22.16
C GLU A 79 0.66 -7.88 21.70
N LEU A 80 1.79 -8.35 21.15
CA LEU A 80 2.84 -7.48 20.63
C LEU A 80 2.37 -6.72 19.39
N ASN A 81 1.70 -7.43 18.48
CA ASN A 81 1.10 -6.82 17.29
C ASN A 81 0.02 -5.80 17.67
N ALA A 82 -0.79 -6.08 18.70
CA ALA A 82 -1.82 -5.17 19.19
C ALA A 82 -1.21 -3.87 19.76
N ILE A 83 -0.12 -3.97 20.54
CA ILE A 83 0.59 -2.79 21.07
C ILE A 83 1.11 -1.92 19.93
N ARG A 84 1.84 -2.51 18.98
CA ARG A 84 2.39 -1.81 17.81
C ARG A 84 1.29 -1.16 16.96
N LEU A 85 0.17 -1.87 16.77
CA LEU A 85 -0.98 -1.33 16.07
C LEU A 85 -1.56 -0.12 16.82
N LEU A 86 -1.78 -0.20 18.12
CA LEU A 86 -2.32 0.92 18.91
C LEU A 86 -1.41 2.16 18.84
N GLU A 87 -0.10 1.99 18.94
CA GLU A 87 0.88 3.08 18.81
C GLU A 87 0.84 3.72 17.41
N PHE A 88 0.77 2.90 16.36
CA PHE A 88 0.66 3.38 15.00
C PHE A 88 -0.65 4.14 14.75
N LEU A 89 -1.78 3.59 15.21
CA LEU A 89 -3.08 4.25 15.05
C LEU A 89 -3.12 5.61 15.75
N ARG A 90 -2.52 5.72 16.95
CA ARG A 90 -2.44 7.00 17.68
C ARG A 90 -1.54 8.01 16.97
N SER A 91 -0.39 7.56 16.46
CA SER A 91 0.62 8.45 15.88
C SER A 91 0.37 8.84 14.42
N GLN A 92 -0.42 8.07 13.67
CA GLN A 92 -0.62 8.28 12.23
C GLN A 92 -2.03 8.74 11.84
N ARG A 93 -3.00 8.72 12.77
CA ARG A 93 -4.38 9.16 12.47
C ARG A 93 -4.40 10.57 11.88
N GLY A 94 -5.13 10.72 10.78
CA GLY A 94 -5.30 12.00 10.07
C GLY A 94 -4.07 12.47 9.29
N LYS A 95 -2.93 11.77 9.37
CA LYS A 95 -1.77 12.10 8.55
C LYS A 95 -2.00 11.69 7.11
N ARG A 96 -1.45 12.48 6.19
CA ARG A 96 -1.44 12.18 4.77
C ARG A 96 -0.06 12.49 4.21
N ILE A 97 0.55 11.51 3.55
CA ILE A 97 1.82 11.68 2.86
C ILE A 97 1.58 12.54 1.60
N PRO A 98 2.37 13.60 1.37
CA PRO A 98 2.28 14.40 0.14
C PRO A 98 2.50 13.54 -1.10
N TYR A 99 1.74 13.82 -2.16
CA TYR A 99 1.81 13.04 -3.39
C TYR A 99 3.20 13.13 -4.03
N GLU A 100 3.84 14.29 -3.96
CA GLU A 100 5.17 14.54 -4.51
C GLU A 100 6.22 13.62 -3.88
N LEU A 101 6.09 13.32 -2.59
CA LEU A 101 6.97 12.37 -1.91
C LEU A 101 6.70 10.94 -2.39
N ILE A 102 5.43 10.56 -2.56
CA ILE A 102 5.03 9.24 -3.04
C ILE A 102 5.53 9.02 -4.47
N GLU A 103 5.28 9.97 -5.35
CA GLU A 103 5.71 9.96 -6.75
C GLU A 103 7.23 9.82 -6.84
N LYS A 104 7.98 10.60 -6.04
CA LYS A 104 9.44 10.47 -5.99
C LYS A 104 9.90 9.09 -5.50
N THR A 105 9.26 8.54 -4.47
CA THR A 105 9.62 7.23 -3.89
C THR A 105 9.30 6.08 -4.85
N PHE A 106 8.21 6.18 -5.60
CA PHE A 106 7.71 5.12 -6.49
C PHE A 106 7.70 5.56 -7.95
N HIS A 107 8.69 6.34 -8.37
CA HIS A 107 8.77 6.92 -9.72
C HIS A 107 8.69 5.83 -10.81
N GLU A 108 9.38 4.71 -10.60
CA GLU A 108 9.38 3.56 -11.52
C GLU A 108 7.99 2.89 -11.66
N ASN A 109 7.07 3.15 -10.73
CA ASN A 109 5.70 2.64 -10.74
C ASN A 109 4.69 3.67 -11.27
N THR A 110 5.16 4.81 -11.79
CA THR A 110 4.30 5.81 -12.43
C THR A 110 3.98 5.45 -13.88
N PRO A 111 2.83 5.89 -14.41
CA PRO A 111 2.54 5.77 -15.84
C PRO A 111 3.60 6.48 -16.70
N GLN A 112 4.09 7.64 -16.25
CA GLN A 112 5.08 8.45 -16.96
C GLN A 112 6.39 7.68 -17.19
N TYR A 113 6.92 7.04 -16.15
CA TYR A 113 8.11 6.19 -16.28
C TYR A 113 7.90 5.06 -17.30
N SER A 114 6.75 4.42 -17.26
CA SER A 114 6.42 3.36 -18.23
C SER A 114 6.40 3.88 -19.67
N ILE A 115 5.80 5.06 -19.90
CA ILE A 115 5.74 5.70 -21.21
C ILE A 115 7.15 6.00 -21.74
N GLU A 116 8.02 6.56 -20.93
CA GLU A 116 9.39 6.90 -21.32
C GLU A 116 10.18 5.67 -21.78
N HIS A 117 10.02 4.54 -21.09
CA HIS A 117 10.67 3.29 -21.46
C HIS A 117 10.10 2.69 -22.74
N ILE A 118 8.78 2.76 -22.94
CA ILE A 118 8.12 2.29 -24.17
C ILE A 118 8.60 3.11 -25.38
N ILE A 119 8.64 4.43 -25.26
CA ILE A 119 9.12 5.32 -26.35
C ILE A 119 10.57 5.00 -26.71
N LYS A 120 11.46 4.93 -25.71
CA LYS A 120 12.88 4.57 -25.92
C LYS A 120 13.03 3.22 -26.64
N ALA A 121 12.26 2.22 -26.24
CA ALA A 121 12.30 0.90 -26.87
C ALA A 121 11.83 0.93 -28.33
N ILE A 122 10.84 1.77 -28.65
CA ILE A 122 10.37 1.95 -30.04
C ILE A 122 11.43 2.67 -30.89
N GLU A 123 12.12 3.67 -30.33
CA GLU A 123 13.13 4.45 -31.05
C GLU A 123 14.41 3.67 -31.33
N ILE A 124 14.85 2.79 -30.42
CA ILE A 124 16.04 1.94 -30.62
C ILE A 124 15.83 0.89 -31.73
N ASN A 125 14.58 0.51 -32.00
CA ASN A 125 14.23 -0.47 -33.02
C ASN A 125 13.88 0.16 -34.38
N LYS A 126 14.16 1.46 -34.57
CA LYS A 126 14.10 2.16 -35.85
C LYS A 126 15.49 2.32 -36.44
#